data_AF-A0A7W4NN12-F1
#
_entry.id   AF-A0A7W4NN12-F1
#
_cell.length_a   1.000
_cell.length_b   1.000
_cell.length_c   1.000
_cell.angle_alpha   90.00
_cell.angle_beta   90.00
_cell.angle_gamma   90.00
#
_symmetry.space_group_name_H-M   'P 1'
#
loop_
_entity.id
_entity.type
_entity.pdbx_description
1 polymer ?
#
loop_
_entity_poly.entity_id
_entity_poly.type
_entity_poly.pdbx_seq_one_letter_code
_entity_poly.pdbx_strand_id
1 'polypeptide(L)'
;MSGVDSWGDVDAPFQFAGRQPITRDDSDPMMASYTSDHLGFHGWLRAVDRAISRRIGIGVFDLPDRCWRDAYDDQVLPRDAALEALADEGWPQD
;
A
#
# COMPACT_ATOMS: atom_id res chain seq x y z
N MET A 1 14.24 11.14 2.08
CA MET A 1 13.25 10.05 1.93
C MET A 1 12.95 9.51 3.31
N SER A 2 11.69 9.50 3.75
CA SER A 2 11.33 8.84 5.00
C SER A 2 11.39 7.33 4.76
N GLY A 3 12.31 6.63 5.43
CA GLY A 3 12.40 5.16 5.37
C GLY A 3 11.21 4.48 6.04
N VAL A 4 11.22 3.15 6.08
CA VAL A 4 10.26 2.34 6.87
C VAL A 4 10.82 2.16 8.27
N ASP A 5 9.97 2.36 9.29
CA ASP A 5 10.30 2.09 10.69
C ASP A 5 9.87 0.67 11.08
N SER A 6 8.67 0.29 10.66
CA SER A 6 8.11 -1.05 10.85
C SER A 6 7.23 -1.43 9.67
N TRP A 7 7.39 -2.66 9.18
CA TRP A 7 6.47 -3.23 8.20
C TRP A 7 5.13 -3.65 8.82
N GLY A 8 5.14 -3.88 10.14
CA GLY A 8 4.00 -4.46 10.85
C GLY A 8 3.88 -5.97 10.62
N ASP A 9 2.80 -6.53 11.14
CA ASP A 9 2.43 -7.94 11.03
C ASP A 9 0.91 -8.06 11.18
N VAL A 10 0.41 -9.21 11.64
CA VAL A 10 -1.03 -9.39 11.87
C VAL A 10 -1.57 -8.47 12.97
N ASP A 11 -0.77 -8.13 13.98
CA ASP A 11 -1.19 -7.39 15.18
C ASP A 11 -0.58 -5.97 15.25
N ALA A 12 0.39 -5.65 14.39
CA ALA A 12 1.06 -4.35 14.34
C ALA A 12 0.89 -3.64 12.98
N PRO A 13 0.54 -2.35 12.95
CA PRO A 13 0.40 -1.57 11.72
C PRO A 13 1.74 -1.22 11.06
N PHE A 14 1.70 -0.96 9.75
CA PHE A 14 2.83 -0.41 8.99
C PHE A 14 3.14 1.03 9.40
N GLN A 15 4.43 1.39 9.43
CA GLN A 15 4.88 2.71 9.88
C GLN A 15 6.10 3.21 9.09
N PHE A 16 6.01 4.45 8.61
CA PHE A 16 7.16 5.19 8.09
C PHE A 16 7.98 5.81 9.23
N ALA A 17 9.30 5.90 9.02
CA ALA A 17 10.24 6.57 9.93
C ALA A 17 9.79 8.00 10.25
N GLY A 18 9.64 8.28 11.55
CA GLY A 18 9.24 9.60 12.06
C GLY A 18 7.77 9.96 11.82
N ARG A 19 6.91 9.00 11.46
CA ARG A 19 5.46 9.19 11.32
C ARG A 19 4.69 8.29 12.26
N GLN A 20 3.43 8.63 12.53
CA GLN A 20 2.52 7.72 13.21
C GLN A 20 2.23 6.49 12.32
N PRO A 21 1.95 5.32 12.93
CA PRO A 21 1.56 4.14 12.17
C PRO A 21 0.28 4.37 11.36
N ILE A 22 0.19 3.71 10.21
CA ILE A 22 -1.01 3.71 9.36
C ILE A 22 -1.92 2.60 9.86
N THR A 23 -2.92 2.98 10.67
CA THR A 23 -3.85 2.04 11.29
C THR A 23 -4.89 1.51 10.30
N ARG A 24 -5.55 0.42 10.69
CA ARG A 24 -6.71 -0.11 9.96
C ARG A 24 -7.83 0.92 9.83
N ASP A 25 -8.47 0.94 8.66
CA ASP A 25 -9.62 1.77 8.32
C ASP A 25 -10.58 0.97 7.43
N ASP A 26 -11.74 0.63 7.97
CA ASP A 26 -12.75 -0.19 7.30
C ASP A 26 -13.75 0.64 6.47
N SER A 27 -13.47 1.92 6.21
CA SER A 27 -14.30 2.74 5.32
C SER A 27 -14.30 2.26 3.87
N ASP A 28 -13.22 1.61 3.42
CA ASP A 28 -13.15 0.88 2.16
C ASP A 28 -13.35 -0.64 2.41
N PRO A 29 -14.54 -1.20 2.12
CA PRO A 29 -14.82 -2.61 2.37
C PRO A 29 -14.02 -3.56 1.47
N MET A 30 -13.60 -3.13 0.27
CA MET A 30 -12.75 -3.96 -0.59
C MET A 30 -11.37 -4.09 0.01
N MET A 31 -10.79 -2.98 0.49
CA MET A 31 -9.51 -3.00 1.20
C MET A 31 -9.58 -3.83 2.48
N ALA A 32 -10.61 -3.61 3.29
CA ALA A 32 -10.83 -4.32 4.54
C ALA A 32 -10.93 -5.84 4.34
N SER A 33 -11.64 -6.28 3.30
CA SER A 33 -11.78 -7.69 2.92
C SER A 33 -10.46 -8.28 2.40
N TYR A 34 -9.83 -7.60 1.44
CA TYR A 34 -8.60 -8.07 0.80
C TYR A 34 -7.44 -8.24 1.78
N THR A 35 -7.36 -7.36 2.77
CA THR A 35 -6.28 -7.38 3.78
C THR A 35 -6.59 -8.28 4.98
N SER A 36 -7.83 -8.80 5.07
CA SER A 36 -8.32 -9.57 6.22
C SER A 36 -7.96 -8.87 7.53
N ASP A 37 -7.53 -9.55 8.59
CA ASP A 37 -7.15 -8.91 9.86
C ASP A 37 -5.69 -8.44 9.91
N HIS A 38 -4.94 -8.48 8.80
CA HIS A 38 -3.51 -8.23 8.84
C HIS A 38 -3.16 -6.73 8.86
N LEU A 39 -2.89 -6.18 10.05
CA LEU A 39 -2.71 -4.74 10.27
C LEU A 39 -1.53 -4.12 9.50
N GLY A 40 -0.39 -4.81 9.42
CA GLY A 40 0.79 -4.38 8.68
C GLY A 40 0.50 -4.25 7.19
N PHE A 41 0.03 -5.34 6.57
CA PHE A 41 -0.37 -5.36 5.18
C PHE A 41 -1.45 -4.32 4.85
N HIS A 42 -2.45 -4.15 5.71
CA HIS A 42 -3.47 -3.12 5.53
C HIS A 42 -2.86 -1.71 5.52
N GLY A 43 -2.02 -1.38 6.50
CA GLY A 43 -1.36 -0.08 6.56
C GLY A 43 -0.44 0.18 5.37
N TRP A 44 0.26 -0.85 4.90
CA TRP A 44 1.11 -0.78 3.70
C TRP A 44 0.27 -0.54 2.44
N LEU A 45 -0.82 -1.29 2.24
CA LEU A 45 -1.65 -1.19 1.05
C LEU A 45 -2.36 0.17 0.97
N ARG A 46 -2.77 0.74 2.12
CA ARG A 46 -3.24 2.13 2.20
C ARG A 46 -2.19 3.14 1.75
N ALA A 47 -0.92 2.90 2.04
CA ALA A 47 0.17 3.77 1.59
C ALA A 47 0.40 3.66 0.07
N VAL A 48 0.27 2.46 -0.50
CA VAL A 48 0.32 2.24 -1.95
C VAL A 48 -0.86 2.94 -2.63
N ASP A 49 -2.07 2.71 -2.15
CA ASP A 49 -3.30 3.36 -2.64
C ASP A 49 -3.16 4.87 -2.65
N ARG A 50 -2.73 5.45 -1.52
CA ARG A 50 -2.48 6.90 -1.46
C ARG A 50 -1.43 7.38 -2.46
N ALA A 51 -0.43 6.57 -2.77
CA ALA A 51 0.61 6.92 -3.75
C ALA A 51 0.09 6.85 -5.19
N ILE A 52 -0.80 5.91 -5.51
CA ILE A 52 -1.46 5.77 -6.82
C ILE A 52 -2.48 6.90 -7.01
N SER A 53 -3.40 7.11 -6.06
CA SER A 53 -4.46 8.10 -6.19
C SER A 53 -3.95 9.53 -6.25
N ARG A 54 -2.78 9.82 -5.65
CA ARG A 54 -2.12 11.12 -5.80
C ARG A 54 -1.63 11.40 -7.22
N ARG A 55 -1.35 10.37 -8.01
CA ARG A 55 -0.80 10.49 -9.36
C ARG A 55 -1.89 10.50 -10.42
N ILE A 56 -2.84 9.58 -10.32
CA ILE A 56 -3.82 9.34 -11.39
C ILE A 56 -5.29 9.45 -10.95
N GLY A 57 -5.55 9.74 -9.69
CA GLY A 57 -6.91 9.99 -9.19
C GLY A 57 -7.78 8.76 -8.92
N ILE A 58 -7.25 7.55 -9.11
CA ILE A 58 -7.91 6.25 -8.83
C ILE A 58 -7.11 5.42 -7.81
N GLY A 59 -7.71 4.37 -7.25
CA GLY A 59 -7.12 3.55 -6.20
C GLY A 59 -6.49 2.23 -6.66
N VAL A 60 -5.92 1.47 -5.72
CA VAL A 60 -5.32 0.14 -6.01
C VAL A 60 -6.30 -0.85 -6.62
N PHE A 61 -7.57 -0.76 -6.28
CA PHE A 61 -8.61 -1.68 -6.78
C PHE A 61 -9.24 -1.23 -8.11
N ASP A 62 -8.86 -0.06 -8.62
CA ASP A 62 -9.24 0.39 -9.95
C ASP A 62 -8.22 -0.01 -11.03
N LEU A 63 -7.03 -0.47 -10.62
CA LEU A 63 -6.01 -1.05 -11.50
C LEU A 63 -6.20 -2.57 -11.61
N PRO A 64 -5.66 -3.20 -12.67
CA PRO A 64 -5.60 -4.65 -12.75
C PRO A 64 -4.97 -5.28 -11.51
N ASP A 65 -5.51 -6.43 -11.12
CA ASP A 65 -5.05 -7.14 -9.94
C ASP A 65 -3.59 -7.56 -10.08
N ARG A 66 -2.86 -7.48 -8.97
CA ARG A 66 -1.45 -7.88 -8.89
C ARG A 66 -1.16 -8.52 -7.55
N CYS A 67 0.00 -9.14 -7.45
CA CYS A 67 0.49 -9.77 -6.22
C CYS A 67 0.92 -8.74 -5.16
N TRP A 68 -0.03 -7.93 -4.66
CA TRP A 68 0.21 -6.94 -3.60
C TRP A 68 0.73 -7.59 -2.31
N ARG A 69 0.25 -8.79 -2.00
CA ARG A 69 0.70 -9.55 -0.83
C ARG A 69 2.18 -9.91 -0.93
N ASP A 70 2.61 -10.42 -2.08
CA ASP A 70 4.00 -10.80 -2.31
C ASP A 70 4.92 -9.57 -2.24
N ALA A 71 4.51 -8.44 -2.83
CA ALA A 71 5.25 -7.19 -2.73
C ALA A 71 5.40 -6.68 -1.29
N TYR A 72 4.38 -6.88 -0.44
CA TYR A 72 4.47 -6.58 0.98
C TYR A 72 5.43 -7.52 1.72
N ASP A 73 5.33 -8.83 1.48
CA ASP A 73 6.17 -9.84 2.12
C ASP A 73 7.66 -9.70 1.70
N ASP A 74 7.90 -9.25 0.46
CA ASP A 74 9.23 -8.89 -0.07
C ASP A 74 9.71 -7.50 0.38
N GLN A 75 8.92 -6.80 1.20
CA GLN A 75 9.25 -5.47 1.73
C GLN A 75 9.53 -4.42 0.64
N VAL A 76 8.76 -4.46 -0.45
CA VAL A 76 8.77 -3.42 -1.48
C VAL A 76 8.18 -2.14 -0.92
N LEU A 77 8.89 -1.02 -1.06
CA LEU A 77 8.41 0.26 -0.54
C LEU A 77 7.08 0.63 -1.20
N PRO A 78 6.10 1.19 -0.46
CA PRO A 78 4.79 1.52 -1.03
C PRO A 78 4.87 2.43 -2.27
N ARG A 79 5.84 3.33 -2.30
CA ARG A 79 6.08 4.22 -3.45
C ARG A 79 6.56 3.44 -4.67
N ASP A 80 7.45 2.47 -4.48
CA ASP A 80 8.05 1.72 -5.57
C ASP A 80 7.03 0.73 -6.14
N ALA A 81 6.28 0.03 -5.28
CA ALA A 81 5.13 -0.77 -5.69
C ALA A 81 4.12 0.07 -6.47
N ALA A 82 3.77 1.28 -6.03
CA ALA A 82 2.86 2.15 -6.78
C ALA A 82 3.42 2.54 -8.16
N LEU A 83 4.71 2.84 -8.27
CA LEU A 83 5.34 3.19 -9.56
C LEU A 83 5.35 1.99 -10.52
N GLU A 84 5.70 0.80 -10.02
CA GLU A 84 5.64 -0.44 -10.80
C GLU A 84 4.22 -0.70 -11.33
N ALA A 85 3.19 -0.60 -10.49
CA ALA A 85 1.80 -0.78 -10.91
C ALA A 85 1.41 0.21 -12.02
N LEU A 86 1.82 1.46 -11.88
CA LEU A 86 1.55 2.48 -12.89
C LEU A 86 2.31 2.22 -14.19
N ALA A 87 3.56 1.74 -14.10
CA ALA A 87 4.39 1.48 -15.25
C ALA A 87 3.87 0.30 -16.09
N ASP A 88 3.41 -0.76 -15.42
CA ASP A 88 2.82 -1.94 -16.05
C ASP A 88 1.57 -1.59 -16.88
N GLU A 89 0.81 -0.59 -16.40
CA GLU A 89 -0.40 -0.08 -17.05
C GLU A 89 -0.12 1.06 -18.07
N GLY A 90 1.14 1.42 -18.28
CA GLY A 90 1.57 2.44 -19.25
C GLY A 90 1.35 3.88 -18.80
N TRP A 91 1.18 4.14 -17.50
CA TRP A 91 1.07 5.50 -16.97
C TRP A 91 2.44 6.20 -16.83
N PRO A 92 2.49 7.53 -17.04
CA PRO A 92 3.71 8.32 -16.82
C PRO A 92 4.17 8.25 -15.35
N GLN A 93 5.50 8.32 -15.13
CA GLN A 93 6.16 8.08 -13.83
C GLN A 93 6.76 9.36 -13.20
N ASP A 94 6.61 10.48 -13.90
CA ASP A 94 7.25 11.78 -13.70
C ASP A 94 6.58 12.67 -12.63
#